data_AF-A0A2T0H082-F1
#
_entry.id   AF-A0A2T0H082-F1
#
_cell.length_a   1.000
_cell.length_b   1.000
_cell.length_c   1.000
_cell.angle_alpha   90.00
_cell.angle_beta   90.00
_cell.angle_gamma   90.00
#
_symmetry.space_group_name_H-M   'P 1'
#
loop_
_entity.id
_entity.type
_entity.pdbx_description
1 polymer ?
#
loop_
_entity_poly.entity_id
_entity_poly.type
_entity_poly.pdbx_seq_one_letter_code
_entity_poly.pdbx_strand_id
1 'polypeptide(L)'
;MEDHFDDLTSRDSIERALNDPELQDFSDMVVFRTRVEILDARLRPLLIPDVFPKIEERAWWARGLVRYARRKLVSELWDILGIEITEIE
;
A
#
# COMPACT_ATOMS: atom_id res chain seq x y z
N MET A 1 -14.42 -17.69 1.39
CA MET A 1 -14.52 -16.22 1.26
C MET A 1 -13.33 -15.72 2.05
N GLU A 2 -12.16 -15.73 1.42
CA GLU A 2 -10.87 -15.86 2.09
C GLU A 2 -9.84 -15.08 1.27
N ASP A 3 -8.89 -14.44 1.97
CA ASP A 3 -7.68 -13.73 1.49
C ASP A 3 -7.70 -12.22 1.22
N HIS A 4 -8.79 -11.46 1.42
CA HIS A 4 -8.72 -10.00 1.20
C HIS A 4 -8.39 -9.13 2.43
N PHE A 5 -8.25 -9.72 3.62
CA PHE A 5 -7.95 -8.97 4.85
C PHE A 5 -6.48 -9.02 5.26
N ASP A 6 -5.68 -9.94 4.68
CA ASP A 6 -4.30 -10.22 5.11
C ASP A 6 -3.21 -9.36 4.44
N ASP A 7 -3.53 -8.67 3.34
CA ASP A 7 -2.52 -7.84 2.64
C ASP A 7 -2.23 -6.51 3.37
N LEU A 8 -3.23 -5.91 4.04
CA LEU A 8 -3.02 -4.67 4.80
C LEU A 8 -2.31 -4.93 6.13
N THR A 9 -2.58 -6.07 6.78
CA THR A 9 -1.87 -6.50 8.00
C THR A 9 -0.39 -6.81 7.73
N SER A 10 -0.07 -7.22 6.50
CA SER A 10 1.31 -7.49 6.08
C SER A 10 2.17 -6.22 6.02
N ARG A 11 1.68 -5.12 5.44
CA ARG A 11 2.49 -3.88 5.34
C ARG A 11 2.69 -3.19 6.69
N ASP A 12 1.71 -3.23 7.58
CA ASP A 12 1.84 -2.71 8.95
C ASP A 12 2.87 -3.50 9.76
N SER A 13 2.92 -4.82 9.57
CA SER A 13 3.92 -5.69 10.22
C SER A 13 5.34 -5.39 9.69
N ILE A 14 5.48 -5.15 8.39
CA ILE A 14 6.73 -4.68 7.79
C ILE A 14 7.14 -3.32 8.37
N GLU A 15 6.21 -2.37 8.50
CA GLU A 15 6.51 -1.05 9.07
C GLU A 15 6.99 -1.17 10.53
N ARG A 16 6.33 -2.01 11.33
CA ARG A 16 6.76 -2.28 12.70
C ARG A 16 8.17 -2.85 12.73
N ALA A 17 8.47 -3.86 11.91
CA ALA A 17 9.81 -4.45 11.86
C ALA A 17 10.89 -3.45 11.42
N LEU A 18 10.59 -2.56 10.47
CA LEU A 18 11.53 -1.53 10.00
C LEU A 18 11.86 -0.46 11.05
N ASN A 19 11.00 -0.30 12.07
CA ASN A 19 11.14 0.71 13.13
C ASN A 19 11.40 0.08 14.51
N ASP A 20 11.46 -1.24 14.61
CA ASP A 20 11.75 -1.95 15.86
C ASP A 20 13.23 -1.77 16.22
N PRO A 21 13.56 -1.14 17.38
CA PRO A 21 14.95 -0.91 17.79
C PRO A 21 15.75 -2.20 18.00
N GLU A 22 15.13 -3.26 18.53
CA GLU A 22 15.82 -4.53 18.78
C GLU A 22 16.19 -5.22 17.47
N LEU A 23 15.34 -5.07 16.44
CA LEU A 23 15.65 -5.62 15.13
C LEU A 23 16.76 -4.85 14.41
N GLN A 24 16.96 -3.56 14.68
CA GLN A 24 17.98 -2.76 13.98
C GLN A 24 19.42 -3.23 14.26
N ASP A 25 19.65 -3.99 15.33
CA ASP A 25 20.96 -4.54 15.67
C ASP A 25 21.36 -5.71 14.74
N PHE A 26 20.41 -6.29 14.01
CA PHE A 26 20.67 -7.39 13.08
C PHE A 26 21.10 -6.87 11.71
N SER A 27 22.27 -7.31 11.22
CA SER A 27 22.81 -6.91 9.91
C SER A 27 21.85 -7.20 8.73
N ASP A 28 21.02 -8.23 8.85
CA ASP A 28 20.05 -8.61 7.83
C ASP A 28 18.96 -7.54 7.61
N MET A 29 18.74 -6.65 8.60
CA MET A 29 17.79 -5.54 8.46
C MET A 29 18.18 -4.54 7.38
N VAL A 30 19.47 -4.43 7.04
CA VAL A 30 19.92 -3.61 5.90
C VAL A 30 19.36 -4.16 4.59
N VAL A 31 19.46 -5.48 4.38
CA VAL A 31 18.94 -6.15 3.19
C VAL A 31 17.42 -6.10 3.16
N PHE A 32 16.77 -6.33 4.31
CA PHE A 32 15.32 -6.25 4.44
C PHE A 32 14.80 -4.86 4.07
N ARG A 33 15.36 -3.80 4.66
CA ARG A 33 15.02 -2.40 4.36
C ARG A 33 15.16 -2.09 2.87
N THR A 34 16.30 -2.46 2.28
CA THR A 34 16.56 -2.24 0.85
C THR A 34 15.50 -2.90 -0.03
N ARG A 35 15.07 -4.13 0.30
CA ARG A 35 14.01 -4.82 -0.45
C ARG A 35 12.67 -4.13 -0.34
N VAL A 36 12.30 -3.68 0.86
CA VAL A 36 11.05 -2.94 1.08
C VAL A 36 11.08 -1.62 0.30
N GLU A 37 12.17 -0.86 0.36
CA GLU A 37 12.32 0.40 -0.39
C GLU A 37 12.18 0.20 -1.91
N ILE A 38 12.73 -0.90 -2.46
CA ILE A 38 12.57 -1.25 -3.88
C ILE A 38 11.10 -1.53 -4.22
N LEU A 39 10.39 -2.26 -3.35
CA LEU A 39 8.97 -2.58 -3.56
C LEU A 39 8.10 -1.32 -3.41
N ASP A 40 8.36 -0.50 -2.40
CA ASP A 40 7.68 0.76 -2.17
C ASP A 40 7.87 1.72 -3.36
N ALA A 41 9.08 1.79 -3.93
CA ALA A 41 9.37 2.57 -5.13
C ALA A 41 8.60 2.08 -6.37
N ARG A 42 8.32 0.78 -6.47
CA ARG A 42 7.50 0.20 -7.54
C ARG A 42 6.00 0.42 -7.32
N LEU A 43 5.54 0.36 -6.07
CA LEU A 43 4.14 0.51 -5.72
C LEU A 43 3.67 1.98 -5.83
N ARG A 44 4.47 2.92 -5.33
CA ARG A 44 4.10 4.34 -5.25
C ARG A 44 3.58 4.96 -6.55
N PRO A 45 4.19 4.76 -7.74
CA PRO A 45 3.65 5.30 -8.99
C PRO A 45 2.31 4.67 -9.40
N LEU A 46 1.99 3.46 -8.91
CA LEU A 46 0.72 2.78 -9.20
C LEU A 46 -0.44 3.31 -8.37
N LEU A 47 -0.18 4.17 -7.37
CA LEU A 47 -1.22 4.74 -6.51
C LEU A 47 -1.56 6.19 -6.91
N ILE A 48 -2.85 6.52 -6.84
CA ILE A 48 -3.34 7.89 -6.68
C ILE A 48 -3.18 8.23 -5.20
N PRO A 49 -2.35 9.22 -4.83
CA PRO A 49 -2.10 9.55 -3.44
C PRO A 49 -3.31 10.25 -2.79
N ASP A 50 -3.36 10.20 -1.45
CA ASP A 50 -4.24 11.02 -0.60
C ASP A 50 -5.75 10.93 -0.86
N VAL A 51 -6.20 9.82 -1.45
CA VAL A 51 -7.61 9.49 -1.60
C VAL A 51 -8.29 9.35 -0.22
N PHE A 52 -7.56 8.87 0.77
CA PHE A 52 -8.03 8.69 2.15
C PHE A 52 -7.25 9.57 3.13
N PRO A 53 -7.51 10.90 3.18
CA PRO A 53 -6.67 11.85 3.90
C PRO A 53 -6.71 11.72 5.43
N LYS A 54 -7.68 10.96 5.98
CA LYS A 54 -7.81 10.71 7.43
C LYS A 54 -6.83 9.66 7.95
N ILE A 55 -6.23 8.85 7.07
CA ILE A 55 -5.19 7.89 7.45
C ILE A 55 -3.87 8.64 7.63
N GLU A 56 -3.05 8.30 8.62
CA GLU A 56 -1.81 9.02 8.91
C GLU A 56 -0.81 8.99 7.73
N GLU A 57 -0.06 10.08 7.50
CA GLU A 57 0.90 10.18 6.39
C GLU A 57 1.96 9.08 6.39
N ARG A 58 2.38 8.61 7.57
CA ARG A 58 3.32 7.49 7.70
C ARG A 58 2.81 6.20 7.04
N ALA A 59 1.50 6.02 6.95
CA ALA A 59 0.85 4.90 6.28
C ALA A 59 0.42 5.28 4.85
N TRP A 60 1.31 5.91 4.09
CA TRP A 60 1.03 6.44 2.75
C TRP A 60 0.46 5.38 1.79
N TRP A 61 0.83 4.10 1.93
CA TRP A 61 0.31 2.99 1.14
C TRP A 61 -1.19 2.79 1.34
N ALA A 62 -1.71 3.07 2.54
CA ALA A 62 -3.12 2.98 2.88
C ALA A 62 -3.89 4.27 2.57
N ARG A 63 -3.20 5.40 2.36
CA ARG A 63 -3.80 6.67 1.92
C ARG A 63 -4.14 6.68 0.43
N GLY A 64 -3.50 5.82 -0.36
CA GLY A 64 -3.65 5.81 -1.82
C GLY A 64 -4.67 4.79 -2.33
N LEU A 65 -5.09 4.99 -3.58
CA LEU A 65 -5.92 4.04 -4.33
C LEU A 65 -5.16 3.60 -5.58
N VAL A 66 -5.25 2.32 -5.96
CA VAL A 66 -4.61 1.83 -7.18
C VAL A 66 -5.19 2.54 -8.40
N ARG A 67 -4.32 3.04 -9.28
CA ARG A 67 -4.67 3.76 -10.53
C ARG A 67 -5.40 2.91 -11.55
N TYR A 68 -5.26 1.59 -11.44
CA TYR A 68 -5.70 0.62 -12.42
C TYR A 68 -6.55 -0.45 -11.76
N ALA A 69 -7.73 -0.71 -12.32
CA ALA A 69 -8.54 -1.83 -11.90
C ALA A 69 -9.37 -2.38 -13.06
N ARG A 70 -9.96 -3.56 -12.86
CA ARG A 70 -10.93 -4.09 -13.80
C ARG A 70 -12.25 -3.35 -13.71
N ARG A 71 -13.03 -3.37 -14.82
CA ARG A 71 -14.30 -2.67 -15.01
C ARG A 71 -15.21 -2.60 -13.78
N LYS A 72 -15.39 -3.73 -13.10
CA LYS A 72 -16.28 -3.82 -11.93
C LYS A 72 -15.84 -2.86 -10.82
N LEU A 73 -14.55 -2.84 -10.48
CA LEU A 73 -14.03 -1.99 -9.41
C LEU A 73 -13.99 -0.51 -9.86
N VAL A 74 -13.73 -0.24 -11.14
CA VAL A 74 -13.83 1.12 -11.71
C VAL A 74 -15.24 1.70 -11.51
N SER A 75 -16.28 0.92 -11.87
CA SER A 75 -17.68 1.32 -11.69
C SER A 75 -18.03 1.51 -10.21
N GLU A 76 -17.66 0.58 -9.34
CA GLU A 76 -17.96 0.65 -7.92
C GLU A 76 -17.29 1.87 -7.25
N LEU A 77 -16.04 2.19 -7.61
CA LEU A 77 -15.34 3.36 -7.07
C LEU A 77 -15.93 4.68 -7.56
N TRP A 78 -16.38 4.74 -8.81
CA TRP A 78 -17.11 5.89 -9.31
C TRP A 78 -18.43 6.07 -8.57
N ASP A 79 -19.23 5.00 -8.44
CA ASP A 79 -20.57 5.06 -7.86
C ASP A 79 -20.53 5.38 -6.35
N ILE A 80 -19.54 4.86 -5.63
CA ILE A 80 -19.45 5.00 -4.16
C ILE A 80 -18.67 6.24 -3.76
N LEU A 81 -17.57 6.55 -4.45
CA LEU A 81 -16.59 7.56 -4.03
C LEU A 81 -16.42 8.71 -5.03
N GLY A 82 -17.00 8.61 -6.24
CA GLY A 82 -16.81 9.60 -7.30
C GLY A 82 -15.38 9.65 -7.84
N ILE A 83 -14.61 8.56 -7.69
CA ILE A 83 -13.20 8.50 -8.08
C ILE A 83 -13.06 7.80 -9.42
N GLU A 84 -12.44 8.48 -10.38
CA GLU A 84 -12.11 7.92 -11.69
C GLU A 84 -10.72 7.28 -11.65
N ILE A 85 -10.64 5.99 -12.02
CA ILE A 85 -9.40 5.23 -12.19
C ILE A 85 -9.40 4.54 -13.56
N THR A 86 -8.23 4.14 -14.06
CA THR A 86 -8.09 3.56 -15.41
C THR A 86 -8.51 2.09 -15.44
N GLU A 87 -9.42 1.74 -16.35
CA GLU A 87 -9.78 0.34 -16.63
C GLU A 87 -8.61 -0.38 -17.33
N ILE A 88 -8.27 -1.59 -16.87
CA ILE A 88 -7.36 -2.51 -17.56
C ILE A 88 -8.11 -3.78 -17.99
N GLU A 89 -7.79 -4.32 -19.17
CA GLU A 89 -8.38 -5.54 -19.74
C GLU A 89 -8.01 -6.83 -18.97
#